data_AF-A0A497R0W3-F1
#
_entry.id   AF-A0A497R0W3-F1
#
_cell.length_a   1.000
_cell.length_b   1.000
_cell.length_c   1.000
_cell.angle_alpha   90.00
_cell.angle_beta   90.00
_cell.angle_gamma   90.00
#
_symmetry.space_group_name_H-M   'P 1'
#
loop_
_entity.id
_entity.type
_entity.pdbx_description
1 polymer ?
#
loop_
_entity_poly.entity_id
_entity_poly.type
_entity_poly.pdbx_seq_one_letter_code
_entity_poly.pdbx_strand_id
1 'polypeptide(L)'
;MKCQRKAKYIYYCEDCSGTYCFDCLITEKKECTFCKDCGYISWGKTCEKCGKQNHIPATKKILKCPMCNSTKLKEIGKKTSNLPTEFYDAIDALARSLESIQKFAHKFSELVTNIKQIRRDRFCLYPSIESGLIQIQKSFSETKYRASEILDKVSEHIYKYAKELSFNRNISIYQLSKIDKIIKMIKTHAISYCNLIDDFLSKPQKELLEIEEKIAELKNYMYLFDEVAEKFEPEVYELKVAAFPNVKLTFPGERRKKGTLFITNKRIYYLPEYHFIFRFTGKVRSLSLNEIKEAEQKKTTFFGNKMVLRLGDKEKIKLKTSEMLLEQIQTIFSYLFYERERFLITDLYFLESFNFNLDYHSLQEKIDRRINDLKQTPFTVKPENISGRDNSNLRDIFHMRENDEVKQLRIELKAAQDTLRELIKAFNDRSITPEVYFSRREKTKQKILTIEAELEEARQKNYRMNGNLHASLI
;
A
#
# COMPACT_ATOMS: atom_id res chain seq x y z
N MET A 1 28.78 36.37 4.55
CA MET A 1 30.06 37.08 4.28
C MET A 1 30.47 36.80 2.84
N LYS A 2 30.89 37.84 2.12
CA LYS A 2 31.47 37.72 0.78
C LYS A 2 32.99 37.64 0.90
N CYS A 3 33.64 36.84 0.05
CA CYS A 3 35.06 37.02 -0.21
C CYS A 3 35.29 38.50 -0.59
N GLN A 4 36.12 39.22 0.18
CA GLN A 4 36.35 40.67 0.03
C GLN A 4 37.31 41.01 -1.13
N ARG A 5 37.93 39.99 -1.74
CA ARG A 5 38.79 40.15 -2.91
C ARG A 5 37.92 40.35 -4.15
N LYS A 6 38.29 41.26 -5.06
CA LYS A 6 37.63 41.52 -6.38
C LYS A 6 37.67 40.32 -7.35
N ALA A 7 37.72 39.09 -6.85
CA ALA A 7 37.78 37.87 -7.64
C ALA A 7 36.37 37.42 -8.06
N LYS A 8 36.25 36.83 -9.24
CA LYS A 8 35.03 36.14 -9.68
C LYS A 8 34.72 35.03 -8.67
N TYR A 9 33.51 35.01 -8.09
CA TYR A 9 33.07 33.90 -7.26
C TYR A 9 32.95 32.65 -8.13
N ILE A 10 33.55 31.54 -7.69
CA ILE A 10 33.58 30.28 -8.46
C ILE A 10 32.77 29.21 -7.76
N TYR A 11 32.69 29.22 -6.42
CA TYR A 11 32.08 28.16 -5.63
C TYR A 11 30.90 28.65 -4.78
N TYR A 12 29.90 27.79 -4.64
CA TYR A 12 28.71 27.91 -3.80
C TYR A 12 28.68 26.76 -2.78
N CYS A 13 28.44 27.07 -1.51
CA CYS A 13 28.26 26.07 -0.46
C CYS A 13 26.77 25.73 -0.29
N GLU A 14 26.39 24.47 -0.46
CA GLU A 14 24.98 24.04 -0.40
C GLU A 14 24.40 24.04 1.02
N ASP A 15 25.25 23.98 2.06
CA ASP A 15 24.80 23.97 3.45
C ASP A 15 24.58 25.38 4.01
N CYS A 16 25.52 26.32 3.81
CA CYS A 16 25.40 27.69 4.34
C CYS A 16 25.04 28.76 3.30
N SER A 17 24.88 28.38 2.02
CA SER A 17 24.68 29.30 0.89
C SER A 17 25.80 30.33 0.67
N GLY A 18 26.98 30.14 1.29
CA GLY A 18 28.13 31.02 1.10
C GLY A 18 28.71 30.90 -0.31
N THR A 19 29.27 32.00 -0.83
CA THR A 19 29.91 32.05 -2.15
C THR A 19 31.35 32.52 -2.03
N TYR A 20 32.26 31.82 -2.71
CA TYR A 20 33.70 31.92 -2.51
C TYR A 20 34.45 31.87 -3.84
N CYS A 21 35.56 32.60 -3.95
CA CYS A 21 36.58 32.27 -4.95
C CYS A 21 37.39 31.06 -4.46
N PHE A 22 38.20 30.48 -5.35
CA PHE A 22 39.06 29.34 -5.01
C PHE A 22 39.99 29.64 -3.82
N ASP A 23 40.59 30.83 -3.77
CA ASP A 23 41.54 31.23 -2.72
C ASP A 23 40.89 31.46 -1.35
N CYS A 24 39.57 31.68 -1.33
CA CYS A 24 38.81 31.88 -0.11
C CYS A 24 38.35 30.54 0.51
N LEU A 25 38.61 29.40 -0.12
CA LEU A 25 38.25 28.07 0.39
C LEU A 25 39.35 27.48 1.28
N ILE A 26 38.92 26.75 2.32
CA ILE A 26 39.85 25.97 3.14
C ILE A 26 40.24 24.73 2.33
N THR A 27 41.54 24.54 2.12
CA THR A 27 42.08 23.33 1.48
C THR A 27 42.63 22.41 2.54
N GLU A 28 42.09 21.19 2.62
CA GLU A 28 42.62 20.12 3.47
C GLU A 28 43.14 18.98 2.60
N LYS A 29 44.32 18.47 2.91
CA LYS A 29 44.85 17.26 2.31
C LYS A 29 44.50 16.10 3.23
N LYS A 30 43.72 15.14 2.73
CA LYS A 30 43.36 13.95 3.49
C LYS A 30 43.96 12.72 2.81
N GLU A 31 44.64 11.91 3.60
CA GLU A 31 45.16 10.62 3.14
C GLU A 31 43.99 9.71 2.79
N CYS A 32 44.07 9.11 1.61
CA CYS A 32 43.12 8.15 1.09
C CYS A 32 43.87 7.01 0.41
N THR A 33 43.12 6.04 -0.09
CA THR A 33 43.69 4.96 -0.88
C THR A 33 42.98 4.85 -2.22
N PHE A 34 43.73 4.51 -3.25
CA PHE A 34 43.22 4.27 -4.60
C PHE A 34 43.22 2.77 -4.88
N CYS A 35 42.06 2.20 -5.20
CA CYS A 35 41.96 0.80 -5.57
C CYS A 35 42.56 0.58 -6.97
N LYS A 36 43.59 -0.27 -7.07
CA LYS A 36 44.21 -0.59 -8.37
C LYS A 36 43.26 -1.30 -9.33
N ASP A 37 42.30 -2.05 -8.81
CA ASP A 37 41.46 -2.92 -9.61
C ASP A 37 40.29 -2.20 -10.28
N CYS A 38 39.71 -1.18 -9.63
CA CYS A 38 38.52 -0.48 -10.14
C CYS A 38 38.66 1.05 -10.18
N GLY A 39 39.80 1.60 -9.74
CA GLY A 39 40.07 3.03 -9.72
C GLY A 39 39.25 3.84 -8.72
N TYR A 40 38.57 3.20 -7.79
CA TYR A 40 37.76 3.89 -6.78
C TYR A 40 38.65 4.40 -5.63
N ILE A 41 38.39 5.63 -5.18
CA ILE A 41 39.06 6.24 -4.02
C ILE A 41 38.30 5.81 -2.75
N SER A 42 38.97 5.07 -1.87
CA SER A 42 38.42 4.65 -0.57
C SER A 42 39.22 5.25 0.59
N TRP A 43 38.57 5.35 1.74
CA TRP A 43 39.17 5.85 2.98
C TRP A 43 39.62 4.73 3.93
N GLY A 44 39.53 3.46 3.50
CA GLY A 44 39.91 2.28 4.28
C GLY A 44 40.80 1.30 3.52
N LYS A 45 41.12 0.16 4.15
CA LYS A 45 41.97 -0.90 3.57
C LYS A 45 41.24 -1.79 2.54
N THR A 46 39.93 -1.64 2.42
CA THR A 46 39.08 -2.44 1.53
C THR A 46 38.27 -1.52 0.64
N CYS A 47 38.21 -1.80 -0.65
CA CYS A 47 37.49 -0.97 -1.61
C CYS A 47 35.99 -1.08 -1.38
N GLU A 48 35.34 0.04 -1.07
CA GLU A 48 33.88 0.11 -0.87
C GLU A 48 33.07 -0.32 -2.11
N LYS A 49 33.66 -0.25 -3.31
CA LYS A 49 32.97 -0.57 -4.57
C LYS A 49 33.13 -2.03 -4.99
N CYS A 50 34.30 -2.63 -4.83
CA CYS A 50 34.59 -3.98 -5.32
C CYS A 50 35.05 -4.97 -4.25
N GLY A 51 35.17 -4.55 -2.99
CA GLY A 51 35.55 -5.40 -1.86
C GLY A 51 37.01 -5.86 -1.83
N LYS A 52 37.84 -5.48 -2.81
CA LYS A 52 39.25 -5.89 -2.90
C LYS A 52 40.15 -5.01 -2.02
N GLN A 53 41.28 -5.56 -1.57
CA GLN A 53 42.24 -4.89 -0.66
C GLN A 53 43.46 -4.30 -1.38
N ASN A 54 43.50 -4.33 -2.72
CA ASN A 54 44.65 -3.90 -3.51
C ASN A 54 44.68 -2.37 -3.68
N HIS A 55 45.26 -1.68 -2.70
CA HIS A 55 45.16 -0.24 -2.52
C HIS A 55 46.54 0.45 -2.58
N ILE A 56 46.63 1.62 -3.21
CA ILE A 56 47.80 2.50 -3.18
C ILE A 56 47.50 3.70 -2.29
N PRO A 57 48.39 4.12 -1.37
CA PRO A 57 48.23 5.37 -0.64
C PRO A 57 48.22 6.56 -1.61
N ALA A 58 47.28 7.46 -1.40
CA ALA A 58 47.10 8.67 -2.18
C ALA A 58 46.69 9.82 -1.25
N THR A 59 46.82 11.06 -1.71
CA THR A 59 46.36 12.22 -0.95
C THR A 59 45.33 12.97 -1.76
N LYS A 60 44.11 13.07 -1.24
CA LYS A 60 43.03 13.82 -1.90
C LYS A 60 42.95 15.22 -1.32
N LYS A 61 42.97 16.21 -2.21
CA LYS A 61 42.67 17.60 -1.85
C LYS A 61 41.15 17.73 -1.67
N ILE A 62 40.72 18.09 -0.47
CA ILE A 62 39.33 18.38 -0.11
C ILE A 62 39.19 19.89 0.06
N LEU A 63 38.23 20.47 -0.64
CA LEU A 63 37.84 21.86 -0.44
C LEU A 63 36.73 21.92 0.61
N LYS A 64 36.85 22.85 1.56
CA LYS A 64 35.88 23.08 2.64
C LYS A 64 35.43 24.54 2.68
N CYS A 65 34.16 24.73 3.01
CA CYS A 65 33.57 26.04 3.21
C CYS A 65 34.21 26.71 4.43
N PRO A 66 34.77 27.93 4.32
CA PRO A 66 35.38 28.61 5.46
C PRO A 66 34.39 29.02 6.55
N MET A 67 33.08 29.04 6.26
CA MET A 67 32.05 29.48 7.21
C MET A 67 31.44 28.33 8.01
N CYS A 68 31.22 27.16 7.40
CA CYS A 68 30.56 26.03 8.06
C CYS A 68 31.35 24.71 7.96
N ASN A 69 32.57 24.76 7.43
CA ASN A 69 33.45 23.60 7.20
C ASN A 69 32.86 22.48 6.30
N SER A 70 31.73 22.74 5.64
CA SER A 70 31.09 21.80 4.73
C SER A 70 31.95 21.49 3.51
N THR A 71 31.95 20.23 3.10
CA THR A 71 32.57 19.75 1.85
C THR A 71 31.62 19.84 0.64
N LYS A 72 30.35 20.24 0.84
CA LYS A 72 29.34 20.37 -0.21
C LYS A 72 29.48 21.69 -0.98
N LEU A 73 30.63 21.82 -1.63
CA LEU A 73 30.94 22.95 -2.49
C LEU A 73 30.67 22.56 -3.95
N LYS A 74 29.94 23.43 -4.65
CA LYS A 74 29.65 23.30 -6.09
C LYS A 74 30.20 24.51 -6.83
N GLU A 75 30.71 24.29 -8.03
CA GLU A 75 30.99 25.41 -8.93
C GLU A 75 29.68 26.12 -9.27
N ILE A 76 29.65 27.45 -9.21
CA ILE A 76 28.45 28.26 -9.44
C ILE A 76 27.86 27.99 -10.82
N GLY A 77 28.69 27.91 -11.86
CA GLY A 77 28.21 27.60 -13.22
C GLY A 77 27.47 26.26 -13.28
N LYS A 78 28.05 25.21 -12.69
CA LYS A 78 27.43 23.87 -12.60
C LYS A 78 26.17 23.88 -11.72
N LYS A 79 26.18 24.60 -10.60
CA LYS A 79 25.00 24.71 -9.73
C LYS A 79 23.86 25.39 -10.48
N THR A 80 24.13 26.50 -11.15
CA THR A 80 23.15 27.25 -11.95
C THR A 80 22.55 26.40 -13.07
N SER A 81 23.37 25.64 -13.81
CA SER A 81 22.87 24.74 -14.87
C SER A 81 22.02 23.59 -14.32
N ASN A 82 22.25 23.16 -13.08
CA ASN A 82 21.55 22.03 -12.47
C ASN A 82 20.25 22.42 -11.74
N LEU A 83 19.99 23.71 -11.48
CA LEU A 83 18.79 24.14 -10.76
C LEU A 83 17.48 23.66 -11.39
N PRO A 84 17.28 23.66 -12.73
CA PRO A 84 16.07 23.12 -13.35
C PRO A 84 15.88 21.63 -13.03
N THR A 85 16.95 20.84 -13.10
CA THR A 85 16.93 19.41 -12.76
C THR A 85 16.60 19.21 -11.29
N GLU A 86 17.24 19.93 -10.37
CA GLU A 86 16.95 19.84 -8.94
C GLU A 86 15.50 20.24 -8.61
N PHE A 87 14.95 21.21 -9.33
CA PHE A 87 13.54 21.59 -9.23
C PHE A 87 12.60 20.49 -9.72
N TYR A 88 12.89 19.87 -10.87
CA TYR A 88 12.12 18.74 -11.37
C TYR A 88 12.18 17.55 -10.42
N ASP A 89 13.36 17.20 -9.91
CA ASP A 89 13.53 16.14 -8.90
C ASP A 89 12.73 16.42 -7.63
N ALA A 90 12.62 17.69 -7.23
CA ALA A 90 11.83 18.10 -6.07
C ALA A 90 10.32 17.93 -6.30
N ILE A 91 9.82 18.18 -7.51
CA ILE A 91 8.41 17.94 -7.88
C ILE A 91 8.15 16.44 -8.06
N ASP A 92 9.05 15.72 -8.74
CA ASP A 92 8.93 14.29 -9.00
C ASP A 92 8.95 13.45 -7.72
N ALA A 93 9.42 14.02 -6.61
CA ALA A 93 9.24 13.43 -5.29
C ALA A 93 7.76 13.15 -4.97
N LEU A 94 6.80 13.90 -5.51
CA LEU A 94 5.36 13.61 -5.37
C LEU A 94 4.98 12.24 -5.94
N ALA A 95 5.60 11.80 -7.04
CA ALA A 95 5.29 10.52 -7.67
C ALA A 95 5.64 9.33 -6.76
N ARG A 96 6.54 9.50 -5.79
CA ARG A 96 6.92 8.42 -4.86
C ARG A 96 5.76 7.93 -4.01
N SER A 97 4.75 8.77 -3.74
CA SER A 97 3.55 8.32 -3.03
C SER A 97 2.79 7.24 -3.81
N LEU A 98 2.90 7.23 -5.14
CA LEU A 98 2.30 6.19 -5.99
C LEU A 98 2.95 4.82 -5.74
N GLU A 99 4.26 4.77 -5.47
CA GLU A 99 4.94 3.51 -5.19
C GLU A 99 4.36 2.82 -3.94
N SER A 100 4.12 3.59 -2.87
CA SER A 100 3.51 3.06 -1.64
C SER A 100 2.09 2.53 -1.90
N ILE A 101 1.29 3.29 -2.65
CA ILE A 101 -0.08 2.91 -3.02
C ILE A 101 -0.09 1.65 -3.91
N GLN A 102 0.79 1.59 -4.90
CA GLN A 102 0.93 0.45 -5.81
C GLN A 102 1.38 -0.81 -5.07
N LYS A 103 2.39 -0.71 -4.20
CA LYS A 103 2.85 -1.84 -3.37
C LYS A 103 1.72 -2.36 -2.49
N PHE A 104 0.96 -1.46 -1.86
CA PHE A 104 -0.22 -1.82 -1.07
C PHE A 104 -1.27 -2.55 -1.92
N ALA A 105 -1.65 -1.97 -3.06
CA ALA A 105 -2.67 -2.54 -3.95
C ALA A 105 -2.28 -3.89 -4.54
N HIS A 106 -1.01 -4.06 -4.90
CA HIS A 106 -0.48 -5.33 -5.37
C HIS A 106 -0.57 -6.41 -4.30
N LYS A 107 -0.09 -6.12 -3.08
CA LYS A 107 -0.15 -7.06 -1.95
C LYS A 107 -1.59 -7.44 -1.62
N PHE A 108 -2.51 -6.48 -1.60
CA PHE A 108 -3.93 -6.74 -1.39
C PHE A 108 -4.49 -7.70 -2.45
N SER A 109 -4.20 -7.44 -3.73
CA SER A 109 -4.65 -8.28 -4.85
C SER A 109 -4.09 -9.69 -4.79
N GLU A 110 -2.83 -9.84 -4.38
CA GLU A 110 -2.19 -11.14 -4.17
C GLU A 110 -2.90 -11.94 -3.07
N LEU A 111 -3.17 -11.32 -1.92
CA LEU A 111 -3.87 -11.97 -0.81
C LEU A 111 -5.31 -12.34 -1.16
N VAL A 112 -6.01 -11.49 -1.91
CA VAL A 112 -7.35 -11.80 -2.47
C VAL A 112 -7.28 -13.02 -3.39
N THR A 113 -6.27 -13.10 -4.24
CA THR A 113 -6.08 -14.25 -5.15
C THR A 113 -5.79 -15.53 -4.36
N ASN A 114 -4.92 -15.44 -3.36
CA ASN A 114 -4.58 -16.54 -2.47
C ASN A 114 -5.81 -17.06 -1.71
N ILE A 115 -6.62 -16.18 -1.11
CA ILE A 115 -7.80 -16.63 -0.37
C ILE A 115 -8.86 -17.23 -1.30
N LYS A 116 -9.05 -16.68 -2.51
CA LYS A 116 -9.93 -17.27 -3.53
C LYS A 116 -9.53 -18.71 -3.85
N GLN A 117 -8.23 -18.96 -4.04
CA GLN A 117 -7.73 -20.30 -4.30
C GLN A 117 -7.98 -21.23 -3.10
N ILE A 118 -7.64 -20.80 -1.88
CA ILE A 118 -7.85 -21.57 -0.65
C ILE A 118 -9.34 -21.94 -0.46
N ARG A 119 -10.26 -21.02 -0.75
CA ARG A 119 -11.71 -21.29 -0.68
C ARG A 119 -12.17 -22.26 -1.78
N ARG A 120 -11.62 -22.18 -3.00
CA ARG A 120 -11.88 -23.17 -4.07
C ARG A 120 -11.42 -24.57 -3.66
N ASP A 121 -10.32 -24.65 -2.93
CA ASP A 121 -9.80 -25.90 -2.35
C ASP A 121 -10.56 -26.34 -1.08
N ARG A 122 -11.71 -25.72 -0.83
CA ARG A 122 -12.70 -26.07 0.21
C ARG A 122 -12.18 -25.93 1.64
N PHE A 123 -11.28 -24.97 1.89
CA PHE A 123 -10.88 -24.58 3.25
C PHE A 123 -11.80 -23.52 3.84
N CYS A 124 -12.33 -23.73 5.04
CA CYS A 124 -13.31 -22.82 5.67
C CYS A 124 -12.85 -22.15 6.97
N LEU A 125 -11.61 -22.40 7.43
CA LEU A 125 -11.09 -21.72 8.62
C LEU A 125 -10.86 -20.21 8.37
N TYR A 126 -11.07 -19.40 9.41
CA TYR A 126 -11.02 -17.93 9.41
C TYR A 126 -12.00 -17.25 8.43
N PRO A 127 -13.33 -17.38 8.62
CA PRO A 127 -14.32 -16.65 7.81
C PRO A 127 -14.26 -15.11 8.01
N SER A 128 -13.48 -14.62 8.97
CA SER A 128 -13.25 -13.20 9.20
C SER A 128 -12.26 -12.56 8.22
N ILE A 129 -11.58 -13.36 7.37
CA ILE A 129 -10.67 -12.82 6.35
C ILE A 129 -11.46 -11.97 5.35
N GLU A 130 -12.60 -12.48 4.88
CA GLU A 130 -13.44 -11.83 3.88
C GLU A 130 -13.94 -10.47 4.37
N SER A 131 -14.46 -10.40 5.60
CA SER A 131 -14.90 -9.13 6.21
C SER A 131 -13.74 -8.16 6.45
N GLY A 132 -12.56 -8.68 6.83
CA GLY A 132 -11.33 -7.90 6.95
C GLY A 132 -10.90 -7.27 5.62
N LEU A 133 -10.91 -8.03 4.52
CA LEU A 133 -10.58 -7.51 3.19
C LEU A 133 -11.53 -6.39 2.74
N ILE A 134 -12.83 -6.49 3.04
CA ILE A 134 -13.80 -5.42 2.77
C ILE A 134 -13.48 -4.17 3.57
N GLN A 135 -13.16 -4.32 4.86
CA GLN A 135 -12.80 -3.21 5.73
C GLN A 135 -11.55 -2.48 5.23
N ILE A 136 -10.55 -3.25 4.78
CA ILE A 136 -9.33 -2.71 4.19
C ILE A 136 -9.64 -1.93 2.90
N GLN A 137 -10.48 -2.46 2.01
CA GLN A 137 -10.87 -1.76 0.77
C GLN A 137 -11.61 -0.44 1.07
N LYS A 138 -12.49 -0.42 2.07
CA LYS A 138 -13.15 0.82 2.52
C LYS A 138 -12.14 1.83 3.05
N SER A 139 -11.24 1.39 3.92
CA SER A 139 -10.18 2.24 4.49
C SER A 139 -9.22 2.78 3.42
N PHE A 140 -8.92 1.98 2.39
CA PHE A 140 -8.14 2.42 1.23
C PHE A 140 -8.88 3.48 0.41
N SER A 141 -10.19 3.33 0.22
CA SER A 141 -11.02 4.32 -0.49
C SER A 141 -11.04 5.67 0.24
N GLU A 142 -11.15 5.65 1.56
CA GLU A 142 -11.02 6.84 2.40
C GLU A 142 -9.62 7.47 2.31
N THR A 143 -8.58 6.64 2.29
CA THR A 143 -7.19 7.07 2.11
C THR A 143 -7.01 7.77 0.76
N LYS A 144 -7.55 7.20 -0.33
CA LYS A 144 -7.52 7.80 -1.66
C LYS A 144 -8.17 9.20 -1.68
N TYR A 145 -9.31 9.35 -1.02
CA TYR A 145 -10.01 10.63 -0.92
C TYR A 145 -9.17 11.68 -0.17
N ARG A 146 -8.65 11.33 1.01
CA ARG A 146 -7.79 12.23 1.81
C ARG A 146 -6.50 12.59 1.08
N ALA A 147 -5.87 11.61 0.43
CA ALA A 147 -4.69 11.79 -0.40
C ALA A 147 -4.94 12.81 -1.52
N SER A 148 -6.10 12.73 -2.16
CA SER A 148 -6.52 13.64 -3.23
C SER A 148 -6.71 15.07 -2.73
N GLU A 149 -7.33 15.27 -1.57
CA GLU A 149 -7.54 16.60 -0.97
C GLU A 149 -6.22 17.25 -0.52
N ILE A 150 -5.34 16.47 0.12
CA ILE A 150 -4.04 16.98 0.59
C ILE A 150 -3.13 17.29 -0.59
N LEU A 151 -3.18 16.49 -1.66
CA LEU A 151 -2.45 16.77 -2.90
C LEU A 151 -2.81 18.17 -3.44
N ASP A 152 -4.08 18.55 -3.44
CA ASP A 152 -4.48 19.89 -3.93
C ASP A 152 -3.85 20.99 -3.07
N LYS A 153 -3.91 20.86 -1.74
CA LYS A 153 -3.31 21.82 -0.80
C LYS A 153 -1.79 21.92 -1.01
N VAL A 154 -1.11 20.78 -1.03
CA VAL A 154 0.35 20.71 -1.23
C VAL A 154 0.74 21.28 -2.59
N SER A 155 0.00 20.94 -3.65
CA SER A 155 0.25 21.46 -5.00
C SER A 155 0.08 22.98 -5.05
N GLU A 156 -0.91 23.54 -4.36
CA GLU A 156 -1.09 25.00 -4.27
C GLU A 156 0.09 25.69 -3.56
N HIS A 157 0.60 25.10 -2.48
CA HIS A 157 1.81 25.61 -1.80
C HIS A 157 3.03 25.54 -2.70
N ILE A 158 3.27 24.39 -3.36
CA ILE A 158 4.38 24.23 -4.30
C ILE A 158 4.27 25.22 -5.46
N TYR A 159 3.06 25.45 -5.99
CA TYR A 159 2.81 26.40 -7.05
C TYR A 159 3.16 27.84 -6.66
N LYS A 160 2.80 28.27 -5.44
CA LYS A 160 3.19 29.60 -4.91
C LYS A 160 4.71 29.77 -4.89
N TYR A 161 5.43 28.76 -4.44
CA TYR A 161 6.90 28.75 -4.44
C TYR A 161 7.50 28.71 -5.85
N ALA A 162 6.96 27.88 -6.74
CA ALA A 162 7.43 27.73 -8.11
C ALA A 162 7.27 29.01 -8.93
N LYS A 163 6.22 29.81 -8.68
CA LYS A 163 6.00 31.13 -9.32
C LYS A 163 7.08 32.17 -9.02
N GLU A 164 7.82 32.00 -7.93
CA GLU A 164 8.95 32.87 -7.58
C GLU A 164 10.22 32.52 -8.36
N LEU A 165 10.25 31.34 -9.00
CA LEU A 165 11.38 30.86 -9.77
C LEU A 165 11.32 31.41 -11.20
N SER A 166 12.49 31.70 -11.75
CA SER A 166 12.65 32.07 -13.16
C SER A 166 14.00 31.56 -13.65
N PHE A 167 13.97 30.43 -14.35
CA PHE A 167 15.18 29.77 -14.85
C PHE A 167 15.66 30.32 -16.20
N ASN A 168 14.83 31.11 -16.89
CA ASN A 168 15.13 31.68 -18.22
C ASN A 168 15.98 32.96 -18.17
N ARG A 169 16.52 33.33 -17.00
CA ARG A 169 17.29 34.57 -16.80
C ARG A 169 18.72 34.23 -16.39
N ASN A 170 19.65 35.15 -16.66
CA ASN A 170 20.99 35.10 -16.06
C ASN A 170 20.87 35.14 -14.54
N ILE A 171 20.88 33.98 -13.89
CA ILE A 171 20.71 33.85 -12.44
C ILE A 171 21.91 34.51 -11.76
N SER A 172 21.66 35.61 -11.05
CA SER A 172 22.70 36.26 -10.27
C SER A 172 23.10 35.38 -9.07
N ILE A 173 24.34 35.53 -8.63
CA ILE A 173 24.87 34.81 -7.46
C ILE A 173 24.02 35.05 -6.20
N TYR A 174 23.41 36.24 -6.08
CA TYR A 174 22.51 36.60 -4.99
C TYR A 174 21.19 35.84 -5.01
N GLN A 175 20.68 35.53 -6.20
CA GLN A 175 19.44 34.77 -6.36
C GLN A 175 19.64 33.29 -6.12
N LEU A 176 20.86 32.77 -6.29
CA LEU A 176 21.16 31.34 -6.15
C LEU A 176 20.74 30.78 -4.79
N SER A 177 21.06 31.48 -3.70
CA SER A 177 20.63 31.07 -2.35
C SER A 177 19.11 31.09 -2.18
N LYS A 178 18.42 32.08 -2.76
CA LYS A 178 16.97 32.17 -2.70
C LYS A 178 16.32 31.00 -3.45
N ILE A 179 16.78 30.72 -4.67
CA ILE A 179 16.28 29.62 -5.51
C ILE A 179 16.52 28.26 -4.83
N ASP A 180 17.72 28.02 -4.31
CA ASP A 180 18.05 26.76 -3.61
C ASP A 180 17.16 26.54 -2.39
N LYS A 181 16.88 27.59 -1.60
CA LYS A 181 15.93 27.53 -0.49
C LYS A 181 14.52 27.20 -0.96
N ILE A 182 14.04 27.83 -2.02
CA ILE A 182 12.70 27.56 -2.59
C ILE A 182 12.59 26.11 -3.05
N ILE A 183 13.58 25.60 -3.79
CA ILE A 183 13.61 24.19 -4.25
C ILE A 183 13.58 23.24 -3.04
N LYS A 184 14.37 23.51 -1.99
CA LYS A 184 14.35 22.74 -0.75
C LYS A 184 12.97 22.75 -0.09
N MET A 185 12.28 23.90 -0.03
CA MET A 185 10.93 23.99 0.52
C MET A 185 9.93 23.17 -0.30
N ILE A 186 9.98 23.26 -1.64
CA ILE A 186 9.15 22.44 -2.54
C ILE A 186 9.36 20.96 -2.26
N LYS A 187 10.63 20.53 -2.19
CA LYS A 187 11.00 19.15 -1.88
C LYS A 187 10.46 18.72 -0.52
N THR A 188 10.55 19.57 0.51
CA THR A 188 9.99 19.28 1.84
C THR A 188 8.48 19.08 1.78
N HIS A 189 7.74 19.92 1.05
CA HIS A 189 6.30 19.76 0.88
C HIS A 189 5.94 18.47 0.14
N ALA A 190 6.67 18.13 -0.93
CA ALA A 190 6.46 16.89 -1.66
C ALA A 190 6.76 15.64 -0.81
N ILE A 191 7.84 15.65 -0.03
CA ILE A 191 8.17 14.56 0.90
C ILE A 191 7.13 14.47 2.02
N SER A 192 6.68 15.60 2.57
CA SER A 192 5.64 15.62 3.60
C SER A 192 4.34 15.00 3.09
N TYR A 193 3.98 15.21 1.82
CA TYR A 193 2.85 14.54 1.20
C TYR A 193 3.03 13.02 1.19
N CYS A 194 4.20 12.53 0.76
CA CYS A 194 4.50 11.10 0.73
C CYS A 194 4.38 10.45 2.12
N ASN A 195 4.98 11.09 3.14
CA ASN A 195 4.92 10.58 4.51
C ASN A 195 3.46 10.50 5.03
N LEU A 196 2.61 11.47 4.69
CA LEU A 196 1.19 11.41 5.06
C LEU A 196 0.45 10.26 4.38
N ILE A 197 0.80 9.92 3.14
CA ILE A 197 0.23 8.76 2.46
C ILE A 197 0.64 7.47 3.17
N ASP A 198 1.91 7.34 3.53
CA ASP A 198 2.41 6.19 4.29
C ASP A 198 1.70 6.08 5.65
N ASP A 199 1.49 7.21 6.34
CA ASP A 199 0.75 7.27 7.60
C ASP A 199 -0.71 6.81 7.43
N PHE A 200 -1.40 7.25 6.37
CA PHE A 200 -2.78 6.82 6.10
C PHE A 200 -2.87 5.33 5.76
N LEU A 201 -1.86 4.79 5.06
CA LEU A 201 -1.79 3.38 4.73
C LEU A 201 -1.35 2.51 5.92
N SER A 202 -0.76 3.08 6.97
CA SER A 202 -0.20 2.32 8.10
C SER A 202 -1.24 1.43 8.81
N LYS A 203 -2.47 1.91 8.99
CA LYS A 203 -3.56 1.13 9.60
C LYS A 203 -4.02 -0.02 8.70
N PRO A 204 -4.49 0.21 7.47
CA PRO A 204 -4.90 -0.90 6.60
C PRO A 204 -3.74 -1.84 6.27
N GLN A 205 -2.48 -1.38 6.29
CA GLN A 205 -1.30 -2.24 6.15
C GLN A 205 -1.17 -3.22 7.31
N LYS A 206 -1.43 -2.81 8.55
CA LYS A 206 -1.42 -3.72 9.72
C LYS A 206 -2.51 -4.77 9.62
N GLU A 207 -3.74 -4.34 9.29
CA GLU A 207 -4.86 -5.26 9.07
C GLU A 207 -4.55 -6.27 7.94
N LEU A 208 -3.86 -5.83 6.89
CA LEU A 208 -3.44 -6.68 5.78
C LEU A 208 -2.39 -7.73 6.20
N LEU A 209 -1.45 -7.37 7.08
CA LEU A 209 -0.45 -8.29 7.63
C LEU A 209 -1.10 -9.39 8.49
N GLU A 210 -2.10 -9.04 9.30
CA GLU A 210 -2.84 -10.02 10.10
C GLU A 210 -3.59 -11.04 9.21
N ILE A 211 -4.10 -10.60 8.06
CA ILE A 211 -4.73 -11.49 7.07
C ILE A 211 -3.69 -12.36 6.37
N GLU A 212 -2.53 -11.81 6.03
CA GLU A 212 -1.42 -12.56 5.42
C GLU A 212 -0.95 -13.71 6.30
N GLU A 213 -0.80 -13.49 7.61
CA GLU A 213 -0.43 -14.55 8.57
C GLU A 213 -1.44 -15.70 8.57
N LYS A 214 -2.74 -15.38 8.60
CA LYS A 214 -3.81 -16.38 8.50
C LYS A 214 -3.79 -17.13 7.17
N ILE A 215 -3.56 -16.44 6.06
CA ILE A 215 -3.46 -17.07 4.73
C ILE A 215 -2.25 -18.00 4.66
N ALA A 216 -1.10 -17.61 5.23
CA ALA A 216 0.09 -18.45 5.28
C ALA A 216 -0.17 -19.73 6.11
N GLU A 217 -0.86 -19.60 7.24
CA GLU A 217 -1.29 -20.75 8.05
C GLU A 217 -2.22 -21.68 7.25
N LEU A 218 -3.22 -21.14 6.56
CA LEU A 218 -4.12 -21.92 5.71
C LEU A 218 -3.39 -22.63 4.58
N LYS A 219 -2.40 -21.99 3.93
CA LYS A 219 -1.55 -22.63 2.90
C LYS A 219 -0.78 -23.81 3.47
N ASN A 220 -0.26 -23.71 4.69
CA ASN A 220 0.41 -24.82 5.35
C ASN A 220 -0.56 -25.99 5.62
N TYR A 221 -1.78 -25.70 6.07
CA TYR A 221 -2.80 -26.74 6.24
C TYR A 221 -3.19 -27.39 4.91
N MET A 222 -3.35 -26.60 3.85
CA MET A 222 -3.64 -27.07 2.50
C MET A 222 -2.59 -28.06 1.99
N TYR A 223 -1.31 -27.69 2.11
CA TYR A 223 -0.19 -28.57 1.78
C TYR A 223 -0.27 -29.91 2.53
N LEU A 224 -0.51 -29.87 3.85
CA LEU A 224 -0.61 -31.09 4.66
C LEU A 224 -1.80 -31.98 4.24
N PHE A 225 -2.95 -31.39 3.90
CA PHE A 225 -4.11 -32.16 3.42
C PHE A 225 -3.83 -32.81 2.06
N ASP A 226 -3.14 -32.11 1.16
CA ASP A 226 -2.87 -32.60 -0.18
C ASP A 226 -1.87 -33.76 -0.19
N GLU A 227 -0.90 -33.79 0.74
CA GLU A 227 0.04 -34.92 0.93
C GLU A 227 -0.65 -36.26 1.28
N VAL A 228 -1.90 -36.22 1.74
CA VAL A 228 -2.63 -37.39 2.25
C VAL A 228 -4.03 -37.51 1.65
N ALA A 229 -4.32 -36.75 0.58
CA ALA A 229 -5.65 -36.70 -0.03
C ALA A 229 -6.17 -38.10 -0.41
N GLU A 230 -5.31 -38.98 -0.93
CA GLU A 230 -5.66 -40.36 -1.31
C GLU A 230 -6.02 -41.27 -0.12
N LYS A 231 -5.63 -40.88 1.10
CA LYS A 231 -5.89 -41.66 2.32
C LYS A 231 -7.16 -41.22 3.03
N PHE A 232 -7.72 -40.08 2.63
CA PHE A 232 -8.97 -39.58 3.17
C PHE A 232 -10.11 -39.92 2.22
N GLU A 233 -11.17 -40.46 2.80
CA GLU A 233 -12.46 -40.58 2.16
C GLU A 233 -13.36 -39.48 2.76
N PRO A 234 -13.26 -38.22 2.27
CA PRO A 234 -14.12 -37.15 2.75
C PRO A 234 -15.56 -37.40 2.31
N GLU A 235 -16.51 -37.10 3.19
CA GLU A 235 -17.93 -37.10 2.84
C GLU A 235 -18.27 -35.97 1.85
N VAL A 236 -19.40 -36.10 1.17
CA VAL A 236 -19.99 -35.00 0.40
C VAL A 236 -20.18 -33.78 1.34
N TYR A 237 -19.74 -32.60 0.89
CA TYR A 237 -19.75 -31.34 1.64
C TYR A 237 -18.87 -31.30 2.90
N GLU A 238 -17.91 -32.22 3.01
CA GLU A 238 -16.86 -32.12 4.03
C GLU A 238 -15.81 -31.08 3.60
N LEU A 239 -15.66 -30.04 4.41
CA LEU A 239 -14.76 -28.91 4.19
C LEU A 239 -13.54 -29.01 5.09
N LYS A 240 -12.35 -28.74 4.53
CA LYS A 240 -11.09 -28.76 5.25
C LYS A 240 -11.04 -27.57 6.22
N VAL A 241 -10.57 -27.77 7.46
CA VAL A 241 -10.47 -26.71 8.48
C VAL A 241 -9.02 -26.47 8.85
N ALA A 242 -8.35 -27.47 9.43
CA ALA A 242 -6.99 -27.31 9.95
C ALA A 242 -6.21 -28.63 9.96
N ALA A 243 -4.88 -28.55 9.99
CA ALA A 243 -4.00 -29.71 10.08
C ALA A 243 -2.82 -29.46 11.04
N PHE A 244 -2.73 -30.24 12.10
CA PHE A 244 -1.73 -30.10 13.16
C PHE A 244 -0.77 -31.30 13.16
N PRO A 245 0.48 -31.13 12.68
CA PRO A 245 1.48 -32.18 12.74
C PRO A 245 2.01 -32.36 14.17
N ASN A 246 2.72 -33.47 14.40
CA ASN A 246 3.39 -33.76 15.68
C ASN A 246 2.47 -33.87 16.91
N VAL A 247 1.19 -34.15 16.71
CA VAL A 247 0.20 -34.32 17.79
C VAL A 247 0.25 -35.75 18.33
N LYS A 248 0.31 -35.88 19.66
CA LYS A 248 0.19 -37.18 20.33
C LYS A 248 -1.27 -37.44 20.70
N LEU A 249 -1.89 -38.42 20.04
CA LEU A 249 -3.30 -38.76 20.24
C LEU A 249 -3.44 -40.18 20.82
N THR A 250 -4.45 -40.40 21.66
CA THR A 250 -4.74 -41.69 22.29
C THR A 250 -6.24 -41.96 22.22
N PHE A 251 -6.64 -42.97 21.44
CA PHE A 251 -8.01 -43.49 21.39
C PHE A 251 -8.29 -44.43 22.57
N PRO A 252 -9.57 -44.67 22.92
CA PRO A 252 -9.94 -45.69 23.91
C PRO A 252 -9.31 -47.04 23.58
N GLY A 253 -8.65 -47.68 24.56
CA GLY A 253 -8.01 -48.98 24.39
C GLY A 253 -6.66 -48.98 23.65
N GLU A 254 -6.18 -47.83 23.14
CA GLU A 254 -4.95 -47.76 22.36
C GLU A 254 -3.77 -47.12 23.11
N ARG A 255 -2.54 -47.46 22.67
CA ARG A 255 -1.33 -46.76 23.11
C ARG A 255 -1.23 -45.41 22.40
N ARG A 256 -0.71 -44.41 23.12
CA ARG A 256 -0.44 -43.08 22.58
C ARG A 256 0.55 -43.15 21.42
N LYS A 257 0.17 -42.63 20.25
CA LYS A 257 1.04 -42.49 19.09
C LYS A 257 1.23 -41.01 18.74
N LYS A 258 2.29 -40.69 18.02
CA LYS A 258 2.55 -39.36 17.43
C LYS A 258 2.07 -39.38 15.97
N GLY A 259 1.57 -38.26 15.46
CA GLY A 259 1.01 -38.18 14.12
C GLY A 259 0.46 -36.80 13.79
N THR A 260 -0.25 -36.72 12.68
CA THR A 260 -0.92 -35.49 12.23
C THR A 260 -2.41 -35.58 12.50
N LEU A 261 -2.96 -34.54 13.11
CA LEU A 261 -4.40 -34.36 13.32
C LEU A 261 -4.94 -33.45 12.22
N PHE A 262 -5.90 -33.93 11.46
CA PHE A 262 -6.64 -33.16 10.48
C PHE A 262 -8.05 -32.93 11.00
N ILE A 263 -8.56 -31.72 10.80
CA ILE A 263 -9.88 -31.30 11.25
C ILE A 263 -10.65 -30.83 10.03
N THR A 264 -11.87 -31.32 9.88
CA THR A 264 -12.84 -30.85 8.89
C THR A 264 -14.06 -30.25 9.63
N ASN A 265 -15.03 -29.73 8.89
CA ASN A 265 -16.31 -29.28 9.46
C ASN A 265 -17.22 -30.42 9.96
N LYS A 266 -16.85 -31.69 9.75
CA LYS A 266 -17.65 -32.87 10.08
C LYS A 266 -16.92 -33.90 10.92
N ARG A 267 -15.61 -34.06 10.75
CA ARG A 267 -14.82 -35.13 11.35
C ARG A 267 -13.44 -34.63 11.77
N ILE A 268 -12.81 -35.40 12.65
CA ILE A 268 -11.36 -35.36 12.80
C ILE A 268 -10.77 -36.62 12.18
N TYR A 269 -9.65 -36.45 11.48
CA TYR A 269 -8.82 -37.55 11.01
C TYR A 269 -7.49 -37.53 11.74
N TYR A 270 -7.01 -38.69 12.17
CA TYR A 270 -5.71 -38.83 12.79
C TYR A 270 -4.88 -39.85 12.03
N LEU A 271 -3.71 -39.40 11.59
CA LEU A 271 -2.78 -40.20 10.82
C LEU A 271 -1.49 -40.40 11.63
N PRO A 272 -1.29 -41.58 12.25
CA PRO A 272 -0.09 -41.84 13.04
C PRO A 272 1.17 -41.88 12.15
N GLU A 273 2.23 -41.22 12.61
CA GLU A 273 3.57 -41.28 12.02
C GLU A 273 4.23 -42.62 12.41
N TYR A 274 4.69 -43.39 11.41
CA TYR A 274 5.59 -44.53 11.64
C TYR A 274 7.03 -44.11 11.31
N HIS A 275 7.98 -44.40 12.19
CA HIS A 275 9.35 -43.88 12.18
C HIS A 275 10.26 -44.39 11.03
N PHE A 276 9.71 -44.92 9.94
CA PHE A 276 10.52 -45.39 8.81
C PHE A 276 10.15 -44.61 7.55
N ILE A 277 10.94 -43.55 7.28
CA ILE A 277 11.10 -42.85 6.00
C ILE A 277 9.83 -42.18 5.45
N PHE A 278 9.65 -40.88 5.75
CA PHE A 278 8.86 -39.83 5.04
C PHE A 278 7.50 -40.18 4.38
N ARG A 279 6.89 -41.33 4.66
CA ARG A 279 5.59 -41.74 4.12
C ARG A 279 4.65 -42.02 5.26
N PHE A 280 3.48 -41.38 5.25
CA PHE A 280 2.40 -41.67 6.17
C PHE A 280 1.84 -43.07 5.91
N THR A 281 2.40 -44.11 6.52
CA THR A 281 1.99 -45.51 6.30
C THR A 281 0.93 -46.00 7.28
N GLY A 282 0.48 -45.15 8.22
CA GLY A 282 -0.52 -45.52 9.20
C GLY A 282 -1.94 -45.61 8.67
N LYS A 283 -2.73 -46.53 9.23
CA LYS A 283 -4.19 -46.55 9.02
C LYS A 283 -4.78 -45.26 9.57
N VAL A 284 -5.48 -44.51 8.72
CA VAL A 284 -6.22 -43.31 9.11
C VAL A 284 -7.29 -43.71 10.13
N ARG A 285 -7.34 -42.98 11.24
CA ARG A 285 -8.46 -43.03 12.19
C ARG A 285 -9.35 -41.83 11.92
N SER A 286 -10.66 -42.04 11.87
CA SER A 286 -11.65 -40.97 11.73
C SER A 286 -12.62 -41.01 12.90
N LEU A 287 -13.09 -39.84 13.32
CA LEU A 287 -14.12 -39.68 14.34
C LEU A 287 -15.03 -38.53 13.94
N SER A 288 -16.34 -38.70 14.04
CA SER A 288 -17.30 -37.64 13.75
C SER A 288 -17.27 -36.58 14.84
N LEU A 289 -17.36 -35.31 14.44
CA LEU A 289 -17.50 -34.21 15.39
C LEU A 289 -18.80 -34.30 16.20
N ASN A 290 -19.85 -34.90 15.64
CA ASN A 290 -21.12 -35.11 16.35
C ASN A 290 -20.99 -36.13 17.50
N GLU A 291 -19.96 -36.98 17.47
CA GLU A 291 -19.66 -37.94 18.55
C GLU A 291 -18.93 -37.25 19.71
N ILE A 292 -18.34 -36.07 19.50
CA ILE A 292 -17.64 -35.32 20.54
C ILE A 292 -18.66 -34.46 21.30
N LYS A 293 -18.98 -34.86 22.53
CA LYS A 293 -19.88 -34.09 23.41
C LYS A 293 -19.22 -32.85 23.99
N GLU A 294 -17.92 -32.94 24.27
CA GLU A 294 -17.17 -31.89 24.96
C GLU A 294 -15.68 -31.97 24.66
N ALA A 295 -15.03 -30.81 24.51
CA ALA A 295 -13.59 -30.68 24.38
C ALA A 295 -13.04 -29.80 25.50
N GLU A 296 -12.36 -30.40 26.48
CA GLU A 296 -11.80 -29.68 27.63
C GLU A 296 -10.27 -29.68 27.58
N GLN A 297 -9.65 -28.52 27.79
CA GLN A 297 -8.23 -28.44 28.11
C GLN A 297 -8.03 -28.70 29.62
N LYS A 298 -7.17 -29.66 29.96
CA LYS A 298 -6.78 -29.96 31.34
C LYS A 298 -5.32 -29.60 31.54
N LYS A 299 -5.06 -28.61 32.40
CA LYS A 299 -3.72 -28.31 32.89
C LYS A 299 -3.39 -29.32 33.99
N THR A 300 -2.29 -30.05 33.83
CA THR A 300 -1.80 -31.00 34.84
C THR A 300 -0.36 -30.67 35.18
N THR A 301 -0.10 -30.40 36.47
CA THR A 301 1.20 -29.95 37.00
C THR A 301 2.37 -30.86 36.62
N PHE A 302 2.12 -32.17 36.50
CA PHE A 302 3.16 -33.19 36.22
C PHE A 302 3.16 -33.74 34.78
N PHE A 303 2.03 -33.70 34.07
CA PHE A 303 1.90 -34.40 32.78
C PHE A 303 1.83 -33.44 31.59
N GLY A 304 2.00 -32.14 31.83
CA GLY A 304 1.81 -31.08 30.84
C GLY A 304 0.34 -30.89 30.48
N ASN A 305 0.08 -29.86 29.67
CA ASN A 305 -1.26 -29.57 29.17
C ASN A 305 -1.71 -30.66 28.19
N LYS A 306 -2.99 -31.02 28.26
CA LYS A 306 -3.64 -31.97 27.36
C LYS A 306 -5.06 -31.54 27.09
N MET A 307 -5.58 -31.89 25.93
CA MET A 307 -7.00 -31.77 25.62
C MET A 307 -7.66 -33.15 25.74
N VAL A 308 -8.86 -33.17 26.29
CA VAL A 308 -9.68 -34.38 26.46
C VAL A 308 -10.97 -34.18 25.68
N LEU A 309 -11.17 -34.99 24.65
CA LEU A 309 -12.42 -35.05 23.89
C LEU A 309 -13.28 -36.16 24.50
N ARG A 310 -14.48 -35.83 25.00
CA ARG A 310 -15.43 -36.79 25.59
C ARG A 310 -16.42 -37.26 24.53
N LEU A 311 -16.51 -38.57 24.31
CA LEU A 311 -17.43 -39.16 23.31
C LEU A 311 -18.76 -39.64 23.92
N GLY A 312 -18.74 -39.95 25.22
CA GLY A 312 -19.85 -40.46 26.01
C GLY A 312 -19.45 -40.52 27.49
N ASP A 313 -20.16 -41.30 28.30
CA ASP A 313 -19.99 -41.24 29.76
C ASP A 313 -18.64 -41.80 30.24
N LYS A 314 -18.00 -42.66 29.44
CA LYS A 314 -16.71 -43.30 29.80
C LYS A 314 -15.60 -43.14 28.76
N GLU A 315 -15.93 -42.89 27.49
CA GLU A 315 -14.94 -42.84 26.41
C GLU A 315 -14.31 -41.45 26.24
N LYS A 316 -12.97 -41.43 26.21
CA LYS A 316 -12.17 -40.20 26.16
C LYS A 316 -11.00 -40.35 25.21
N ILE A 317 -10.89 -39.43 24.25
CA ILE A 317 -9.68 -39.25 23.45
C ILE A 317 -8.78 -38.22 24.14
N LYS A 318 -7.49 -38.54 24.26
CA LYS A 318 -6.50 -37.65 24.89
C LYS A 318 -5.55 -37.14 23.82
N LEU A 319 -5.50 -35.82 23.68
CA LEU A 319 -4.63 -35.10 22.75
C LEU A 319 -3.56 -34.34 23.55
N LYS A 320 -2.29 -34.48 23.15
CA LYS A 320 -1.15 -33.77 23.75
C LYS A 320 -0.26 -33.16 22.68
N THR A 321 -0.01 -31.86 22.78
CA THR A 321 0.89 -31.06 21.94
C THR A 321 1.39 -29.84 22.74
N SER A 322 2.04 -28.85 22.10
CA SER A 322 2.42 -27.59 22.74
C SER A 322 1.19 -26.80 23.23
N GLU A 323 1.37 -25.93 24.23
CA GLU A 323 0.26 -25.13 24.78
C GLU A 323 -0.38 -24.24 23.71
N MET A 324 0.43 -23.56 22.91
CA MET A 324 -0.04 -22.73 21.79
C MET A 324 -0.92 -23.51 20.80
N LEU A 325 -0.51 -24.72 20.40
CA LEU A 325 -1.31 -25.55 19.48
C LEU A 325 -2.58 -26.08 20.16
N LEU A 326 -2.54 -26.37 21.46
CA LEU A 326 -3.75 -26.78 22.20
C LEU A 326 -4.79 -25.65 22.24
N GLU A 327 -4.35 -24.41 22.46
CA GLU A 327 -5.22 -23.22 22.46
C GLU A 327 -5.83 -22.98 21.07
N GLN A 328 -5.04 -23.13 20.00
CA GLN A 328 -5.54 -23.04 18.63
C GLN A 328 -6.58 -24.13 18.32
N ILE A 329 -6.27 -25.39 18.65
CA ILE A 329 -7.20 -26.51 18.46
C ILE A 329 -8.49 -26.29 19.26
N GLN A 330 -8.39 -25.76 20.48
CA GLN A 330 -9.55 -25.49 21.33
C GLN A 330 -10.43 -24.40 20.73
N THR A 331 -9.80 -23.34 20.23
CA THR A 331 -10.48 -22.24 19.53
C THR A 331 -11.23 -22.78 18.31
N ILE A 332 -10.61 -23.65 17.52
CA ILE A 332 -11.25 -24.28 16.35
C ILE A 332 -12.44 -25.14 16.78
N PHE A 333 -12.29 -25.98 17.80
CA PHE A 333 -13.41 -26.80 18.29
C PHE A 333 -14.57 -25.94 18.82
N SER A 334 -14.27 -24.86 19.54
CA SER A 334 -15.30 -23.90 19.99
C SER A 334 -16.07 -23.34 18.81
N TYR A 335 -15.38 -22.94 17.74
CA TYR A 335 -16.08 -22.47 16.53
C TYR A 335 -16.92 -23.57 15.86
N LEU A 336 -16.39 -24.78 15.74
CA LEU A 336 -17.10 -25.89 15.08
C LEU A 336 -18.32 -26.37 15.87
N PHE A 337 -18.28 -26.31 17.21
CA PHE A 337 -19.39 -26.74 18.07
C PHE A 337 -20.44 -25.66 18.30
N TYR A 338 -20.04 -24.39 18.48
CA TYR A 338 -20.96 -23.32 18.86
C TYR A 338 -21.33 -22.38 17.71
N GLU A 339 -20.50 -22.28 16.67
CA GLU A 339 -20.71 -21.36 15.54
C GLU A 339 -20.81 -22.10 14.19
N ARG A 340 -21.27 -23.35 14.21
CA ARG A 340 -21.30 -24.25 13.03
C ARG A 340 -21.96 -23.62 11.81
N GLU A 341 -23.04 -22.85 12.00
CA GLU A 341 -23.75 -22.14 10.93
C GLU A 341 -22.93 -20.98 10.32
N ARG A 342 -22.13 -20.28 11.12
CA ARG A 342 -21.25 -19.19 10.65
C ARG A 342 -20.06 -19.73 9.88
N PHE A 343 -19.62 -20.95 10.20
CA PHE A 343 -18.50 -21.64 9.55
C PHE A 343 -18.84 -22.16 8.14
N LEU A 344 -20.12 -22.38 7.86
CA LEU A 344 -20.60 -22.92 6.58
C LEU A 344 -20.79 -21.86 5.50
N ILE A 345 -20.74 -20.58 5.86
CA ILE A 345 -20.76 -19.46 4.89
C ILE A 345 -19.36 -19.35 4.26
N THR A 346 -18.99 -20.39 3.51
CA THR A 346 -17.96 -20.35 2.48
C THR A 346 -18.59 -19.71 1.27
N ASP A 347 -18.79 -18.40 1.34
CA ASP A 347 -19.42 -17.69 0.25
C ASP A 347 -18.34 -17.45 -0.83
N LEU A 348 -17.91 -18.56 -1.45
CA LEU A 348 -17.09 -18.56 -2.67
C LEU A 348 -17.75 -17.61 -3.68
N TYR A 349 -19.08 -17.64 -3.73
CA TYR A 349 -19.89 -16.72 -4.50
C TYR A 349 -19.73 -15.26 -4.06
N PHE A 350 -19.65 -14.96 -2.76
CA PHE A 350 -19.27 -13.62 -2.28
C PHE A 350 -17.88 -13.19 -2.78
N LEU A 351 -16.85 -14.03 -2.64
CA LEU A 351 -15.50 -13.71 -3.09
C LEU A 351 -15.41 -13.53 -4.62
N GLU A 352 -16.19 -14.29 -5.38
CA GLU A 352 -16.23 -14.21 -6.84
C GLU A 352 -17.09 -13.04 -7.34
N SER A 353 -18.17 -12.70 -6.64
CA SER A 353 -19.07 -11.59 -7.00
C SER A 353 -18.58 -10.22 -6.52
N PHE A 354 -17.77 -10.17 -5.46
CA PHE A 354 -17.27 -8.92 -4.91
C PHE A 354 -16.00 -8.46 -5.61
N ASN A 355 -16.03 -7.23 -6.15
CA ASN A 355 -14.89 -6.64 -6.85
C ASN A 355 -13.86 -6.11 -5.84
N PHE A 356 -12.92 -6.98 -5.46
CA PHE A 356 -11.79 -6.65 -4.59
C PHE A 356 -10.66 -5.87 -5.30
N ASN A 357 -10.96 -5.09 -6.34
CA ASN A 357 -9.96 -4.24 -6.95
C ASN A 357 -9.79 -2.94 -6.15
N LEU A 358 -8.53 -2.57 -5.87
CA LEU A 358 -8.20 -1.27 -5.30
C LEU A 358 -7.89 -0.31 -6.43
N ASP A 359 -8.92 0.39 -6.91
CA ASP A 359 -8.74 1.42 -7.95
C ASP A 359 -8.10 2.69 -7.35
N TYR A 360 -6.90 3.00 -7.86
CA TYR A 360 -6.18 4.25 -7.58
C TYR A 360 -5.86 5.05 -8.86
N HIS A 361 -6.39 4.67 -10.03
CA HIS A 361 -6.08 5.30 -11.31
C HIS A 361 -6.42 6.80 -11.31
N SER A 362 -7.59 7.14 -10.77
CA SER A 362 -8.03 8.53 -10.62
C SER A 362 -7.06 9.39 -9.78
N LEU A 363 -6.44 8.82 -8.74
CA LEU A 363 -5.45 9.53 -7.93
C LEU A 363 -4.10 9.63 -8.67
N GLN A 364 -3.70 8.58 -9.38
CA GLN A 364 -2.51 8.58 -10.22
C GLN A 364 -2.59 9.66 -11.30
N GLU A 365 -3.65 9.68 -12.11
CA GLU A 365 -3.85 10.71 -13.12
C GLU A 365 -3.85 12.12 -12.53
N LYS A 366 -4.36 12.29 -11.30
CA LYS A 366 -4.35 13.58 -10.62
C LYS A 366 -2.93 13.98 -10.22
N ILE A 367 -2.14 13.07 -9.65
CA ILE A 367 -0.74 13.30 -9.30
C ILE A 367 0.07 13.65 -10.56
N ASP A 368 -0.07 12.87 -11.63
CA ASP A 368 0.65 13.07 -12.88
C ASP A 368 0.31 14.43 -13.51
N ARG A 369 -0.97 14.81 -13.54
CA ARG A 369 -1.41 16.14 -13.98
C ARG A 369 -0.78 17.26 -13.14
N ARG A 370 -0.81 17.14 -11.80
CA ARG A 370 -0.21 18.16 -10.91
C ARG A 370 1.29 18.28 -11.10
N ILE A 371 2.00 17.16 -11.26
CA ILE A 371 3.44 17.17 -11.55
C ILE A 371 3.71 17.93 -12.85
N ASN A 372 2.96 17.64 -13.91
CA ASN A 372 3.12 18.31 -15.20
C ASN A 372 2.83 19.82 -15.10
N ASP A 373 1.73 20.22 -14.45
CA ASP A 373 1.38 21.63 -14.25
C ASP A 373 2.47 22.40 -13.48
N LEU A 374 2.99 21.79 -12.40
CA LEU A 374 4.01 22.39 -11.54
C LEU A 374 5.35 22.53 -12.28
N LYS A 375 5.73 21.54 -13.10
CA LYS A 375 6.96 21.58 -13.90
C LYS A 375 6.98 22.73 -14.91
N GLN A 376 5.83 23.12 -15.45
CA GLN A 376 5.71 24.23 -16.41
C GLN A 376 5.71 25.60 -15.74
N THR A 377 5.40 25.68 -14.44
CA THR A 377 5.18 26.96 -13.73
C THR A 377 6.36 27.95 -13.83
N PRO A 378 7.64 27.56 -13.61
CA PRO A 378 8.76 28.51 -13.68
C PRO A 378 9.11 29.01 -15.08
N PHE A 379 8.55 28.38 -16.12
CA PHE A 379 8.84 28.65 -17.53
C PHE A 379 7.73 29.42 -18.23
N THR A 380 6.55 29.54 -17.59
CA THR A 380 5.50 30.43 -18.08
C THR A 380 5.97 31.88 -18.03
N VAL A 381 6.01 32.52 -19.19
CA VAL A 381 6.39 33.93 -19.33
C VAL A 381 5.40 34.77 -18.51
N LYS A 382 5.90 35.49 -17.51
CA LYS A 382 5.08 36.52 -16.86
C LYS A 382 4.74 37.55 -17.94
N PRO A 383 3.47 37.82 -18.26
CA PRO A 383 3.14 38.96 -19.10
C PRO A 383 3.57 40.21 -18.33
N GLU A 384 4.76 40.71 -18.63
CA GLU A 384 5.26 41.96 -18.09
C GLU A 384 4.41 43.07 -18.70
N ASN A 385 3.59 43.71 -17.87
CA ASN A 385 3.00 45.04 -18.05
C ASN A 385 2.71 45.46 -19.51
N ILE A 386 1.66 44.89 -20.12
CA ILE A 386 0.86 45.67 -21.08
C ILE A 386 0.02 46.64 -20.23
N SER A 387 0.67 47.71 -19.78
CA SER A 387 -0.02 48.89 -19.28
C SER A 387 -0.66 49.58 -20.49
N GLY A 388 -1.99 49.52 -20.58
CA GLY A 388 -2.76 50.39 -21.46
C GLY A 388 -3.51 49.67 -22.58
N ARG A 389 -4.57 48.93 -22.23
CA ARG A 389 -5.94 49.08 -22.76
C ARG A 389 -6.78 47.85 -22.38
N ASP A 390 -7.91 48.14 -21.74
CA ASP A 390 -9.10 47.31 -21.60
C ASP A 390 -8.89 45.82 -21.29
N ASN A 391 -8.48 45.56 -20.04
CA ASN A 391 -8.43 44.22 -19.47
C ASN A 391 -9.64 43.92 -18.56
N SER A 392 -10.81 44.51 -18.85
CA SER A 392 -12.09 44.10 -18.26
C SER A 392 -12.67 42.84 -18.94
N ASN A 393 -12.18 42.44 -20.12
CA ASN A 393 -12.75 41.29 -20.86
C ASN A 393 -11.99 39.97 -20.69
N LEU A 394 -10.75 39.95 -20.17
CA LEU A 394 -9.94 38.71 -20.13
C LEU A 394 -10.01 37.94 -18.80
N ARG A 395 -10.48 38.56 -17.71
CA ARG A 395 -10.79 37.82 -16.47
C ARG A 395 -12.11 37.06 -16.53
N ASP A 396 -13.00 37.42 -17.45
CA ASP A 396 -14.24 36.70 -17.73
C ASP A 396 -14.06 35.53 -18.72
N ILE A 397 -12.89 35.39 -19.35
CA ILE A 397 -12.61 34.32 -20.33
C ILE A 397 -12.03 33.05 -19.66
N PHE A 398 -11.44 33.15 -18.46
CA PHE A 398 -10.87 32.00 -17.75
C PHE A 398 -11.75 31.42 -16.64
N HIS A 399 -12.85 32.08 -16.30
CA HIS A 399 -13.99 31.39 -15.71
C HIS A 399 -14.82 30.81 -16.85
N MET A 400 -14.37 29.68 -17.41
CA MET A 400 -15.26 28.80 -18.15
C MET A 400 -16.48 28.59 -17.25
N ARG A 401 -17.59 29.25 -17.59
CA ARG A 401 -18.89 28.95 -16.99
C ARG A 401 -19.07 27.46 -17.18
N GLU A 402 -18.94 26.72 -16.09
CA GLU A 402 -19.31 25.32 -16.07
C GLU A 402 -20.72 25.26 -16.65
N ASN A 403 -20.86 24.66 -17.84
CA ASN A 403 -22.11 24.63 -18.59
C ASN A 403 -23.24 24.27 -17.61
N ASP A 404 -24.30 25.07 -17.55
CA ASP A 404 -25.40 24.90 -16.59
C ASP A 404 -25.95 23.46 -16.64
N GLU A 405 -25.86 22.80 -17.80
CA GLU A 405 -26.12 21.38 -18.01
C GLU A 405 -25.22 20.45 -17.15
N VAL A 406 -23.90 20.66 -17.15
CA VAL A 406 -22.95 19.88 -16.33
C VAL A 406 -23.21 20.11 -14.85
N LYS A 407 -23.54 21.35 -14.46
CA LYS A 407 -23.87 21.69 -13.08
C LYS A 407 -25.16 20.98 -12.64
N GLN A 408 -26.19 20.97 -13.49
CA GLN A 408 -27.45 20.30 -13.22
C GLN A 408 -27.27 18.79 -13.11
N LEU A 409 -26.54 18.16 -14.03
CA LEU A 409 -26.24 16.74 -14.00
C LEU A 409 -25.48 16.33 -12.73
N ARG A 410 -24.58 17.16 -12.19
CA ARG A 410 -23.92 16.88 -10.91
C ARG A 410 -24.86 16.94 -9.72
N ILE A 411 -25.82 17.88 -9.72
CA ILE A 411 -26.84 17.97 -8.68
C ILE A 411 -27.71 16.70 -8.71
N GLU A 412 -28.11 16.25 -9.90
CA GLU A 412 -28.90 15.03 -10.08
C GLU A 412 -28.13 13.77 -9.70
N LEU A 413 -26.85 13.69 -10.06
CA LEU A 413 -25.97 12.59 -9.67
C LEU A 413 -25.91 12.48 -8.14
N LYS A 414 -25.69 13.61 -7.46
CA LYS A 414 -25.64 13.67 -6.01
C LYS A 414 -26.96 13.23 -5.38
N ALA A 415 -28.09 13.71 -5.89
CA ALA A 415 -29.42 13.31 -5.40
C ALA A 415 -29.68 11.80 -5.58
N ALA A 416 -29.26 11.22 -6.71
CA ALA A 416 -29.38 9.78 -6.96
C ALA A 416 -28.47 8.95 -6.03
N GLN A 417 -27.25 9.42 -5.77
CA GLN A 417 -26.33 8.79 -4.81
C GLN A 417 -26.86 8.86 -3.38
N ASP A 418 -27.43 9.99 -2.96
CA ASP A 418 -28.04 10.16 -1.65
C ASP A 418 -29.28 9.24 -1.50
N THR A 419 -30.10 9.12 -2.56
CA THR A 419 -31.22 8.16 -2.61
C THR A 419 -30.74 6.71 -2.42
N LEU A 420 -29.63 6.33 -3.07
CA LEU A 420 -29.06 5.00 -2.91
C LEU A 420 -28.57 4.74 -1.48
N ARG A 421 -27.96 5.74 -0.82
CA ARG A 421 -27.55 5.63 0.59
C ARG A 421 -28.75 5.46 1.52
N GLU A 422 -29.82 6.23 1.31
CA GLU A 422 -31.05 6.09 2.10
C GLU A 422 -31.73 4.73 1.88
N LEU A 423 -31.69 4.17 0.66
CA LEU A 423 -32.19 2.82 0.39
C LEU A 423 -31.37 1.74 1.13
N ILE A 424 -30.05 1.87 1.17
CA ILE A 424 -29.17 0.96 1.90
C ILE A 424 -29.45 1.05 3.41
N LYS A 425 -29.60 2.26 3.92
CA LYS A 425 -29.95 2.50 5.33
C LYS A 425 -31.30 1.90 5.68
N ALA A 426 -32.34 2.19 4.89
CA ALA A 426 -33.69 1.66 5.08
C ALA A 426 -33.72 0.12 5.07
N PHE A 427 -32.95 -0.51 4.19
CA PHE A 427 -32.83 -1.97 4.13
C PHE A 427 -32.15 -2.54 5.38
N ASN A 428 -31.05 -1.93 5.82
CA ASN A 428 -30.35 -2.34 7.05
C ASN A 428 -31.22 -2.17 8.30
N ASP A 429 -32.02 -1.11 8.34
CA ASP A 429 -32.97 -0.80 9.41
C ASP A 429 -34.25 -1.66 9.34
N ARG A 430 -34.36 -2.57 8.34
CA ARG A 430 -35.52 -3.41 8.06
C ARG A 430 -36.83 -2.63 7.83
N SER A 431 -36.72 -1.37 7.40
CA SER A 431 -37.88 -0.52 7.10
C SER A 431 -38.44 -0.71 5.68
N ILE A 432 -37.76 -1.48 4.83
CA ILE A 432 -38.23 -1.91 3.51
C ILE A 432 -37.98 -3.41 3.31
N THR A 433 -38.82 -4.06 2.49
CA THR A 433 -38.64 -5.49 2.16
C THR A 433 -37.47 -5.69 1.18
N PRO A 434 -36.87 -6.89 1.13
CA PRO A 434 -35.81 -7.22 0.18
C PRO A 434 -36.20 -6.96 -1.28
N GLU A 435 -37.42 -7.31 -1.69
CA GLU A 435 -37.91 -7.13 -3.06
C GLU A 435 -37.96 -5.65 -3.45
N VAL A 436 -38.46 -4.81 -2.53
CA VAL A 436 -38.51 -3.35 -2.71
C VAL A 436 -37.09 -2.77 -2.77
N TYR A 437 -36.19 -3.23 -1.90
CA TYR A 437 -34.79 -2.79 -1.89
C TYR A 437 -34.09 -3.13 -3.21
N PHE A 438 -34.12 -4.40 -3.64
CA PHE A 438 -33.40 -4.81 -4.86
C PHE A 438 -33.95 -4.12 -6.11
N SER A 439 -35.28 -4.00 -6.23
CA SER A 439 -35.92 -3.30 -7.35
C SER A 439 -35.54 -1.81 -7.41
N ARG A 440 -35.63 -1.10 -6.28
CA ARG A 440 -35.29 0.34 -6.22
C ARG A 440 -33.80 0.60 -6.34
N ARG A 441 -32.96 -0.25 -5.75
CA ARG A 441 -31.50 -0.19 -5.85
C ARG A 441 -31.05 -0.31 -7.30
N GLU A 442 -31.58 -1.29 -8.04
CA GLU A 442 -31.16 -1.50 -9.43
C GLU A 442 -31.58 -0.34 -10.32
N LYS A 443 -32.82 0.16 -10.18
CA LYS A 443 -33.26 1.38 -10.87
C LYS A 443 -32.40 2.60 -10.55
N THR A 444 -32.03 2.78 -9.29
CA THR A 444 -31.21 3.93 -8.85
C THR A 444 -29.78 3.82 -9.38
N LYS A 445 -29.21 2.60 -9.42
CA LYS A 445 -27.90 2.33 -10.04
C LYS A 445 -27.89 2.62 -11.54
N GLN A 446 -28.90 2.16 -12.26
CA GLN A 446 -29.02 2.46 -13.69
C GLN A 446 -29.11 3.97 -13.93
N LYS A 447 -29.90 4.69 -13.12
CA LYS A 447 -29.97 6.16 -13.19
C LYS A 447 -28.61 6.83 -12.96
N ILE A 448 -27.83 6.37 -11.97
CA ILE A 448 -26.47 6.89 -11.72
C ILE A 448 -25.58 6.68 -12.96
N LEU A 449 -25.59 5.48 -13.54
CA LEU A 449 -24.79 5.17 -14.73
C LEU A 449 -25.17 6.04 -15.94
N THR A 450 -26.48 6.27 -16.15
CA THR A 450 -26.95 7.17 -17.21
C THR A 450 -26.45 8.59 -17.00
N ILE A 451 -26.57 9.16 -15.80
CA ILE A 451 -26.10 10.51 -15.49
C ILE A 451 -24.58 10.63 -15.65
N GLU A 452 -23.82 9.60 -15.25
CA GLU A 452 -22.37 9.57 -15.42
C GLU A 452 -21.96 9.55 -16.90
N ALA A 453 -22.68 8.80 -17.74
CA ALA A 453 -22.46 8.79 -19.18
C ALA A 453 -22.78 10.16 -19.83
N GLU A 454 -23.89 10.79 -19.45
CA GLU A 454 -24.28 12.13 -19.91
C GLU A 454 -23.26 13.20 -19.49
N LEU A 455 -22.75 13.13 -18.27
CA LEU A 455 -21.68 14.02 -17.78
C LEU A 455 -20.41 13.90 -18.62
N GLU A 456 -20.05 12.69 -19.02
CA GLU A 456 -18.86 12.45 -19.82
C GLU A 456 -19.06 12.95 -21.27
N GLU A 457 -20.23 12.73 -21.86
CA GLU A 457 -20.56 13.28 -23.17
C GLU A 457 -20.57 14.82 -23.15
N ALA A 458 -21.14 15.44 -22.12
CA ALA A 458 -21.16 16.90 -21.96
C ALA A 458 -19.74 17.48 -21.80
N ARG A 459 -18.85 16.77 -21.10
CA ARG A 459 -17.42 17.14 -21.02
C ARG A 459 -16.76 17.05 -22.38
N GLN A 460 -16.95 15.97 -23.12
CA GLN A 460 -16.36 15.81 -24.46
C GLN A 460 -16.87 16.87 -25.44
N LYS A 461 -18.16 17.23 -25.39
CA LYS A 461 -18.72 18.35 -26.17
C LYS A 461 -18.04 19.67 -25.82
N ASN A 462 -17.86 19.97 -24.54
CA ASN A 462 -17.13 21.17 -24.10
C ASN A 462 -15.68 21.17 -24.60
N TYR A 463 -14.98 20.04 -24.54
CA TYR A 463 -13.62 19.94 -25.09
C TYR A 463 -13.56 20.19 -26.61
N ARG A 464 -14.52 19.66 -27.38
CA ARG A 464 -14.61 19.88 -28.84
C ARG A 464 -14.90 21.34 -29.19
N MET A 465 -15.83 21.99 -28.49
CA MET A 465 -16.13 23.42 -28.73
C MET A 465 -14.93 24.31 -28.43
N ASN A 466 -14.21 24.03 -27.33
CA ASN A 466 -13.03 24.81 -26.95
C ASN A 466 -11.83 24.56 -27.89
N GLY A 467 -11.68 23.34 -28.41
CA GLY A 467 -10.67 23.03 -29.43
C GLY A 467 -10.89 23.76 -30.76
N ASN A 468 -12.15 23.88 -31.19
CA ASN A 468 -12.50 24.59 -32.44
C ASN A 468 -12.33 26.11 -32.32
N LEU A 469 -12.61 26.70 -31.15
CA LEU A 469 -12.32 28.12 -30.85
C LEU A 469 -10.83 28.44 -30.92
N HIS A 470 -9.97 27.52 -30.49
CA HIS A 470 -8.52 27.71 -30.53
C HIS A 470 -7.93 27.57 -31.94
N ALA A 471 -8.60 26.82 -32.83
CA ALA A 471 -8.22 26.64 -34.24
C ALA A 471 -8.73 27.76 -35.17
N SER A 472 -9.73 28.54 -34.73
CA SER A 472 -10.27 29.69 -35.48
C SER A 472 -9.69 31.04 -35.02
N LEU A 473 -8.89 31.04 -33.95
CA LEU A 473 -8.11 32.18 -33.45
C LEU A 473 -6.62 32.15 -33.86
N ILE A 474 -6.20 31.10 -34.58
CA ILE A 474 -4.91 30.98 -35.29
C ILE A 474 -5.20 31.19 -36.76
#